data_AF-A0A066WFH7-F1
#
_entry.id   AF-A0A066WFH7-F1
#
_cell.length_a   1.000
_cell.length_b   1.000
_cell.length_c   1.000
_cell.angle_alpha   90.00
_cell.angle_beta   90.00
_cell.angle_gamma   90.00
#
_symmetry.space_group_name_H-M   'P 1'
#
loop_
_entity.id
_entity.type
_entity.pdbx_description
1 polymer ?
#
loop_
_entity_poly.entity_id
_entity_poly.type
_entity_poly.pdbx_seq_one_letter_code
_entity_poly.pdbx_strand_id
1 'polypeptide(L)'
;MITDYERNHFPAHSYTRKAPAGVGSGSGAAQAGTGSDNYWVPIYGNASAQRGSRPELLLWFFDSRSGKTMKKFNNTQIPDWIDQSVAKWVHSQVDGMQTAWTSVPPSLVFVHIPPHASAETQQTEPYSLQVGGVTDETPQNYTTENRKYPGLNDDSGFEGQGGESPYNYTGQDLVALISFLQSAAGNARVHAIVSGHQHGNDWCAPSNLQTRQKQIVPVCFAKHSGFGGYDYDNWNHGSRIFLFSLKDVGNSMQTYIRFLTGEVRYKTTVDAAWAIP
;
A
#
# COMPACT_ATOMS: atom_id res chain seq x y z
N MET A 1 -6.10 -12.98 14.64
CA MET A 1 -5.13 -12.33 13.74
C MET A 1 -3.92 -11.84 14.53
N ILE A 2 -2.80 -11.49 13.87
CA ILE A 2 -1.58 -11.01 14.55
C ILE A 2 -1.85 -9.73 15.36
N THR A 3 -2.72 -8.85 14.84
CA THR A 3 -3.16 -7.62 15.50
C THR A 3 -3.93 -7.89 16.80
N ASP A 4 -4.78 -8.94 16.83
CA ASP A 4 -5.49 -9.34 18.04
C ASP A 4 -4.54 -9.97 19.06
N TYR A 5 -3.59 -10.79 18.58
CA TYR A 5 -2.57 -11.40 19.42
C TYR A 5 -1.73 -10.33 20.12
N GLU A 6 -1.24 -9.34 19.37
CA GLU A 6 -0.48 -8.19 19.88
C GLU A 6 -1.26 -7.45 20.96
N ARG A 7 -2.53 -7.11 20.71
CA ARG A 7 -3.36 -6.36 21.67
C ARG A 7 -3.70 -7.17 22.91
N ASN A 8 -3.93 -8.48 22.79
CA ASN A 8 -4.31 -9.33 23.91
C ASN A 8 -3.14 -9.65 24.84
N HIS A 9 -1.93 -9.81 24.29
CA HIS A 9 -0.75 -10.22 25.07
C HIS A 9 0.16 -9.05 25.44
N PHE A 10 0.17 -7.98 24.63
CA PHE A 10 1.06 -6.83 24.81
C PHE A 10 0.31 -5.48 24.71
N PRO A 11 -0.83 -5.28 25.41
CA PRO A 11 -1.67 -4.09 25.24
C PRO A 11 -0.94 -2.77 25.52
N ALA A 12 -0.02 -2.77 26.50
CA ALA A 12 0.78 -1.59 26.86
C ALA A 12 1.86 -1.25 25.83
N HIS A 13 2.25 -2.19 24.97
CA HIS A 13 3.25 -2.02 23.92
C HIS A 13 2.62 -1.87 22.54
N SER A 14 1.33 -2.17 22.42
CA SER A 14 0.62 -2.06 21.17
C SER A 14 0.29 -0.61 20.82
N TYR A 15 0.75 -0.22 19.64
CA TYR A 15 0.38 1.04 18.98
C TYR A 15 -0.61 0.82 17.84
N THR A 16 -0.85 -0.43 17.46
CA THR A 16 -1.84 -0.80 16.45
C THR A 16 -3.24 -0.33 16.83
N ARG A 17 -3.91 0.31 15.88
CA ARG A 17 -5.29 0.79 15.99
C ARG A 17 -6.12 0.05 14.95
N LYS A 18 -6.61 -1.12 15.37
CA LYS A 18 -7.42 -2.02 14.54
C LYS A 18 -8.83 -1.47 14.36
N ALA A 19 -9.39 -1.66 13.17
CA ALA A 19 -10.78 -1.40 12.89
C ALA A 19 -11.70 -2.23 13.82
N PRO A 20 -12.89 -1.72 14.20
CA PRO A 20 -13.87 -2.48 14.96
C PRO A 20 -14.29 -3.77 14.24
N ALA A 21 -14.76 -4.75 15.01
CA ALA A 21 -15.30 -5.98 14.45
C ALA A 21 -16.41 -5.69 13.41
N GLY A 22 -16.36 -6.38 12.28
CA GLY A 22 -17.28 -6.20 11.16
C GLY A 22 -16.84 -5.17 10.11
N VAL A 23 -15.92 -4.25 10.42
CA VAL A 23 -15.33 -3.36 9.42
C VAL A 23 -14.35 -4.13 8.55
N GLY A 24 -14.49 -4.01 7.23
CA GLY A 24 -13.70 -4.79 6.28
C GLY A 24 -14.24 -6.21 6.02
N SER A 25 -15.10 -6.69 6.92
CA SER A 25 -15.48 -8.11 6.96
C SER A 25 -16.38 -8.50 5.79
N GLY A 26 -16.05 -9.61 5.12
CA GLY A 26 -16.94 -10.21 4.13
C GLY A 26 -18.31 -10.54 4.71
N SER A 27 -19.36 -10.36 3.92
CA SER A 27 -20.74 -10.59 4.35
C SER A 27 -21.12 -12.07 4.35
N GLY A 28 -21.82 -12.51 5.41
CA GLY A 28 -22.37 -13.86 5.52
C GLY A 28 -21.39 -14.88 6.14
N ALA A 29 -21.94 -16.01 6.57
CA ALA A 29 -21.19 -17.04 7.32
C ALA A 29 -19.98 -17.61 6.56
N ALA A 30 -20.03 -17.60 5.21
CA ALA A 30 -18.97 -18.11 4.35
C ALA A 30 -17.73 -17.21 4.27
N GLN A 31 -17.89 -15.91 4.56
CA GLN A 31 -16.84 -14.90 4.46
C GLN A 31 -16.59 -14.18 5.80
N ALA A 32 -17.18 -14.68 6.88
CA ALA A 32 -16.97 -14.12 8.21
C ALA A 32 -15.47 -14.15 8.57
N GLY A 33 -14.91 -12.97 8.84
CA GLY A 33 -13.50 -12.79 9.19
C GLY A 33 -12.53 -12.56 8.01
N THR A 34 -12.96 -12.67 6.75
CA THR A 34 -12.18 -12.19 5.61
C THR A 34 -12.13 -10.67 5.65
N GLY A 35 -11.02 -10.03 5.27
CA GLY A 35 -10.98 -8.56 5.27
C GLY A 35 -10.90 -7.93 6.67
N SER A 36 -10.59 -8.69 7.71
CA SER A 36 -10.72 -8.23 9.10
C SER A 36 -9.48 -7.50 9.65
N ASP A 37 -8.36 -7.49 8.92
CA ASP A 37 -7.11 -6.87 9.37
C ASP A 37 -6.88 -5.48 8.73
N ASN A 38 -7.87 -4.60 8.93
CA ASN A 38 -7.71 -3.18 8.66
C ASN A 38 -7.22 -2.47 9.93
N TYR A 39 -6.13 -1.71 9.84
CA TYR A 39 -5.56 -1.01 10.99
C TYR A 39 -4.62 0.14 10.58
N TRP A 40 -4.29 0.99 11.52
CA TRP A 40 -3.21 1.96 11.36
C TRP A 40 -2.24 1.93 12.55
N VAL A 41 -1.00 2.33 12.31
CA VAL A 41 0.09 2.38 13.30
C VAL A 41 0.68 3.79 13.33
N PRO A 42 0.68 4.48 14.49
CA PRO A 42 1.37 5.75 14.66
C PRO A 42 2.88 5.55 14.82
N ILE A 43 3.66 6.36 14.11
CA ILE A 43 5.12 6.43 14.24
C ILE A 43 5.50 7.75 14.91
N TYR A 44 6.09 7.65 16.09
CA TYR A 44 6.53 8.80 16.88
C TYR A 44 7.99 9.13 16.58
N GLY A 45 8.32 10.42 16.52
CA GLY A 45 9.69 10.87 16.24
C GLY A 45 10.68 10.70 17.40
N ASN A 46 10.19 10.34 18.59
CA ASN A 46 11.02 10.14 19.77
C ASN A 46 10.43 9.05 20.68
N ALA A 47 11.30 8.25 21.30
CA ALA A 47 10.91 7.23 22.28
C ALA A 47 10.25 7.82 23.54
N SER A 48 10.55 9.07 23.88
CA SER A 48 9.92 9.79 25.01
C SER A 48 8.60 10.47 24.64
N ALA A 49 8.09 10.31 23.41
CA ALA A 49 6.82 10.91 23.01
C ALA A 49 5.67 10.40 23.91
N GLN A 50 4.83 11.33 24.36
CA GLN A 50 3.70 10.97 25.21
C GLN A 50 2.68 10.15 24.42
N ARG A 51 2.26 9.01 24.98
CA ARG A 51 1.21 8.18 24.36
C ARG A 51 -0.05 9.02 24.14
N GLY A 52 -0.56 9.03 22.91
CA GLY A 52 -1.72 9.82 22.52
C GLY A 52 -1.39 11.20 21.96
N SER A 53 -0.13 11.66 22.04
CA SER A 53 0.31 12.83 21.29
C SER A 53 0.20 12.58 19.79
N ARG A 54 0.27 13.66 19.01
CA ARG A 54 0.32 13.57 17.55
C ARG A 54 1.60 12.82 17.13
N PRO A 55 1.51 11.74 16.32
CA PRO A 55 2.67 11.07 15.76
C PRO A 55 3.21 11.84 14.54
N GLU A 56 4.40 11.50 14.07
CA GLU A 56 5.04 12.17 12.93
C GLU A 56 4.62 11.56 11.58
N LEU A 57 4.26 10.28 11.58
CA LEU A 57 3.84 9.52 10.41
C LEU A 57 2.77 8.50 10.82
N LEU A 58 1.82 8.25 9.92
CA LEU A 58 0.86 7.15 10.05
C LEU A 58 1.16 6.08 8.99
N LEU A 59 1.17 4.83 9.41
CA LEU A 59 1.13 3.68 8.51
C LEU A 59 -0.29 3.15 8.48
N TRP A 60 -0.91 3.09 7.31
CA TRP A 60 -2.26 2.53 7.12
C TRP A 60 -2.16 1.19 6.41
N PHE A 61 -2.91 0.21 6.89
CA PHE A 61 -2.98 -1.13 6.33
C PHE A 61 -4.44 -1.44 6.03
N PHE A 62 -4.76 -1.62 4.75
CA PHE A 62 -6.09 -2.00 4.31
C PHE A 62 -6.08 -3.40 3.71
N ASP A 63 -6.99 -4.24 4.21
CA ASP A 63 -7.12 -5.62 3.80
C ASP A 63 -7.96 -5.69 2.52
N SER A 64 -7.27 -5.94 1.39
CA SER A 64 -7.88 -6.10 0.07
C SER A 64 -8.55 -7.46 -0.14
N ARG A 65 -8.62 -8.33 0.90
CA ARG A 65 -9.29 -9.64 0.85
C ARG A 65 -8.68 -10.55 -0.23
N SER A 66 -9.51 -11.21 -1.04
CA SER A 66 -9.18 -12.30 -1.98
C SER A 66 -9.10 -13.71 -1.37
N GLY A 67 -8.82 -14.68 -2.24
CA GLY A 67 -8.85 -16.11 -1.99
C GLY A 67 -10.21 -16.75 -2.26
N LYS A 68 -10.38 -17.97 -1.76
CA LYS A 68 -11.63 -18.73 -1.87
C LYS A 68 -12.17 -19.06 -0.49
N THR A 69 -13.49 -19.12 -0.37
CA THR A 69 -14.14 -19.62 0.85
C THR A 69 -13.74 -21.07 1.11
N MET A 70 -13.90 -21.53 2.35
CA MET A 70 -13.57 -22.92 2.70
C MET A 70 -14.39 -23.92 1.86
N LYS A 71 -13.91 -25.16 1.70
CA LYS A 71 -14.62 -26.23 0.95
C LYS A 71 -16.08 -26.44 1.38
N LYS A 72 -16.38 -26.31 2.67
CA LYS A 72 -17.77 -26.40 3.20
C LYS A 72 -18.71 -25.29 2.70
N PHE A 73 -18.13 -24.24 2.12
CA PHE A 73 -18.80 -23.11 1.46
C PHE A 73 -18.55 -23.10 -0.05
N ASN A 74 -18.25 -24.26 -0.65
CA ASN A 74 -18.10 -24.48 -2.09
C ASN A 74 -16.91 -23.80 -2.77
N ASN A 75 -15.87 -23.37 -2.03
CA ASN A 75 -14.68 -22.73 -2.63
C ASN A 75 -15.03 -21.53 -3.53
N THR A 76 -16.05 -20.77 -3.17
CA THR A 76 -16.47 -19.58 -3.92
C THR A 76 -15.43 -18.47 -3.81
N GLN A 77 -15.27 -17.68 -4.87
CA GLN A 77 -14.35 -16.56 -4.88
C GLN A 77 -14.75 -15.51 -3.83
N ILE A 78 -13.78 -15.04 -3.05
CA ILE A 78 -13.92 -13.91 -2.14
C ILE A 78 -13.55 -12.64 -2.93
N PRO A 79 -14.30 -11.53 -2.77
CA PRO A 79 -13.92 -10.23 -3.32
C PRO A 79 -12.46 -9.88 -3.03
N ASP A 80 -11.77 -9.29 -3.99
CA ASP A 80 -10.33 -8.98 -4.00
C ASP A 80 -10.04 -7.47 -3.91
N TRP A 81 -10.99 -6.70 -3.35
CA TRP A 81 -10.84 -5.27 -3.06
C TRP A 81 -11.08 -4.98 -1.59
N ILE A 82 -10.67 -3.79 -1.12
CA ILE A 82 -10.99 -3.31 0.23
C ILE A 82 -12.51 -3.14 0.37
N ASP A 83 -13.11 -3.70 1.42
CA ASP A 83 -14.55 -3.57 1.63
C ASP A 83 -14.97 -2.10 1.88
N GLN A 84 -16.12 -1.70 1.32
CA GLN A 84 -16.65 -0.33 1.45
C GLN A 84 -16.89 0.11 2.91
N SER A 85 -17.10 -0.82 3.85
CA SER A 85 -17.26 -0.47 5.26
C SER A 85 -16.02 0.19 5.87
N VAL A 86 -14.83 -0.08 5.29
CA VAL A 86 -13.56 0.55 5.69
C VAL A 86 -13.60 2.06 5.47
N ALA A 87 -14.29 2.55 4.44
CA ALA A 87 -14.42 3.98 4.16
C ALA A 87 -14.98 4.76 5.37
N LYS A 88 -16.11 4.29 5.93
CA LYS A 88 -16.74 4.94 7.10
C LYS A 88 -15.82 4.93 8.32
N TRP A 89 -15.11 3.83 8.54
CA TRP A 89 -14.15 3.74 9.62
C TRP A 89 -12.99 4.73 9.41
N VAL A 90 -12.40 4.78 8.22
CA VAL A 90 -11.34 5.74 7.88
C VAL A 90 -11.77 7.16 8.18
N HIS A 91 -12.96 7.58 7.72
CA HIS A 91 -13.49 8.91 8.04
C HIS A 91 -13.57 9.17 9.54
N SER A 92 -14.13 8.22 10.31
CA SER A 92 -14.21 8.36 11.78
C SER A 92 -12.83 8.50 12.44
N GLN A 93 -11.82 7.77 11.95
CA GLN A 93 -10.47 7.84 12.49
C GLN A 93 -9.83 9.18 12.18
N VAL A 94 -9.90 9.59 10.91
CA VAL A 94 -9.31 10.82 10.41
C VAL A 94 -9.95 12.06 11.06
N ASP A 95 -11.27 12.08 11.23
CA ASP A 95 -11.97 13.18 11.93
C ASP A 95 -11.59 13.25 13.41
N GLY A 96 -11.43 12.08 14.05
CA GLY A 96 -10.93 11.97 15.42
C GLY A 96 -9.49 12.50 15.55
N MET A 97 -8.61 12.15 14.61
CA MET A 97 -7.22 12.66 14.54
C MET A 97 -7.20 14.18 14.34
N GLN A 98 -8.00 14.70 13.42
CA GLN A 98 -8.12 16.12 13.14
C GLN A 98 -8.60 16.89 14.38
N THR A 99 -9.56 16.34 15.12
CA THR A 99 -10.06 16.92 16.37
C THR A 99 -9.00 16.87 17.48
N ALA A 100 -8.30 15.75 17.63
CA ALA A 100 -7.33 15.55 18.70
C ALA A 100 -6.03 16.34 18.49
N TRP A 101 -5.59 16.50 17.25
CA TRP A 101 -4.25 17.00 16.93
C TRP A 101 -4.22 18.23 16.04
N THR A 102 -5.39 18.78 15.66
CA THR A 102 -5.55 19.92 14.74
C THR A 102 -5.05 19.70 13.30
N SER A 103 -4.35 18.60 13.06
CA SER A 103 -3.87 18.18 11.74
C SER A 103 -3.65 16.67 11.72
N VAL A 104 -3.94 16.05 10.58
CA VAL A 104 -3.61 14.64 10.33
C VAL A 104 -2.11 14.55 9.94
N PRO A 105 -1.33 13.62 10.50
CA PRO A 105 0.04 13.36 10.06
C PRO A 105 0.12 12.84 8.60
N PRO A 106 1.28 13.02 7.93
CA PRO A 106 1.52 12.38 6.64
C PRO A 106 1.40 10.86 6.77
N SER A 107 1.12 10.19 5.66
CA SER A 107 0.74 8.78 5.64
C SER A 107 1.51 7.97 4.59
N LEU A 108 1.82 6.72 4.92
CA LEU A 108 2.15 5.66 3.96
C LEU A 108 1.06 4.60 4.04
N VAL A 109 0.53 4.19 2.90
CA VAL A 109 -0.58 3.23 2.83
C VAL A 109 -0.07 1.91 2.28
N PHE A 110 -0.49 0.80 2.86
CA PHE A 110 -0.25 -0.54 2.36
C PHE A 110 -1.56 -1.26 2.07
N VAL A 111 -1.60 -1.93 0.93
CA VAL A 111 -2.65 -2.87 0.49
C VAL A 111 -1.97 -4.11 -0.06
N HIS A 112 -2.55 -5.30 0.08
CA HIS A 112 -1.88 -6.48 -0.47
C HIS A 112 -1.99 -6.52 -2.00
N ILE A 113 -3.21 -6.49 -2.52
CA ILE A 113 -3.50 -6.46 -3.95
C ILE A 113 -3.40 -5.01 -4.43
N PRO A 114 -2.63 -4.73 -5.50
CA PRO A 114 -2.48 -3.39 -6.01
C PRO A 114 -3.83 -2.80 -6.43
N PRO A 115 -4.09 -1.52 -6.12
CA PRO A 115 -5.28 -0.84 -6.62
C PRO A 115 -5.26 -0.77 -8.15
N HIS A 116 -6.42 -0.60 -8.77
CA HIS A 116 -6.52 -0.51 -10.23
C HIS A 116 -5.62 0.58 -10.82
N ALA A 117 -5.43 1.69 -10.09
CA ALA A 117 -4.50 2.75 -10.46
C ALA A 117 -3.05 2.27 -10.71
N SER A 118 -2.61 1.17 -10.07
CA SER A 118 -1.29 0.59 -10.33
C SER A 118 -1.23 -0.11 -11.69
N ALA A 119 -2.30 -0.81 -12.08
CA ALA A 119 -2.44 -1.39 -13.40
C ALA A 119 -2.47 -0.29 -14.47
N GLU A 120 -3.28 0.75 -14.26
CA GLU A 120 -3.36 1.91 -15.18
C GLU A 120 -2.00 2.60 -15.33
N THR A 121 -1.26 2.80 -14.23
CA THR A 121 0.08 3.40 -14.26
C THR A 121 1.07 2.59 -15.10
N GLN A 122 0.96 1.27 -15.08
CA GLN A 122 1.80 0.37 -15.87
C GLN A 122 1.41 0.33 -17.36
N GLN A 123 0.12 0.48 -17.66
CA GLN A 123 -0.43 0.14 -18.97
C GLN A 123 -0.87 1.34 -19.81
N THR A 124 -1.03 2.52 -19.19
CA THR A 124 -1.53 3.72 -19.87
C THR A 124 -0.59 4.92 -19.76
N GLU A 125 -0.68 5.82 -20.74
CA GLU A 125 0.04 7.10 -20.74
C GLU A 125 -0.42 7.99 -19.56
N PRO A 126 0.45 8.85 -18.99
CA PRO A 126 1.79 9.17 -19.48
C PRO A 126 2.90 8.24 -18.95
N TYR A 127 2.56 7.28 -18.08
CA TYR A 127 3.55 6.58 -17.27
C TYR A 127 3.94 5.19 -17.80
N SER A 128 3.13 4.55 -18.65
CA SER A 128 3.40 3.21 -19.19
C SER A 128 4.78 3.04 -19.83
N LEU A 129 5.29 4.09 -20.50
CA LEU A 129 6.63 4.10 -21.11
C LEU A 129 7.76 4.48 -20.13
N GLN A 130 7.42 4.95 -18.93
CA GLN A 130 8.35 5.50 -17.95
C GLN A 130 8.59 4.56 -16.76
N VAL A 131 7.65 3.65 -16.49
CA VAL A 131 7.69 2.76 -15.32
C VAL A 131 8.40 1.45 -15.59
N GLY A 132 9.19 1.04 -14.60
CA GLY A 132 9.82 -0.25 -14.57
C GLY A 132 10.81 -0.45 -15.71
N GLY A 133 10.54 -1.46 -16.54
CA GLY A 133 11.35 -1.80 -17.71
C GLY A 133 12.58 -2.64 -17.41
N VAL A 134 12.80 -3.05 -16.15
CA VAL A 134 13.71 -4.16 -15.84
C VAL A 134 12.89 -5.45 -15.92
N THR A 135 13.36 -6.43 -16.68
CA THR A 135 12.73 -7.77 -16.77
C THR A 135 13.67 -8.86 -16.23
N ASP A 136 14.92 -8.52 -15.93
CA ASP A 136 15.91 -9.44 -15.42
C ASP A 136 16.83 -8.69 -14.43
N GLU A 137 16.86 -9.16 -13.19
CA GLU A 137 17.65 -8.57 -12.12
C GLU A 137 19.00 -9.26 -11.92
N THR A 138 19.31 -10.30 -12.70
CA THR A 138 20.62 -10.93 -12.67
C THR A 138 21.72 -9.91 -13.02
N PRO A 139 22.92 -10.02 -12.44
CA PRO A 139 24.00 -9.06 -12.68
C PRO A 139 24.37 -8.87 -14.16
N GLN A 140 24.14 -9.87 -15.00
CA GLN A 140 24.49 -9.86 -16.42
C GLN A 140 23.52 -9.04 -17.27
N ASN A 141 22.24 -9.01 -16.90
CA ASN A 141 21.16 -8.44 -17.72
C ASN A 141 20.55 -7.17 -17.09
N TYR A 142 20.89 -6.87 -15.83
CA TYR A 142 20.39 -5.71 -15.13
C TYR A 142 20.88 -4.38 -15.75
N THR A 143 19.93 -3.51 -16.10
CA THR A 143 20.21 -2.11 -16.49
C THR A 143 19.06 -1.19 -16.10
N THR A 144 19.40 0.03 -15.69
CA THR A 144 18.44 1.12 -15.46
C THR A 144 18.60 2.28 -16.44
N GLU A 145 19.42 2.10 -17.47
CA GLU A 145 19.71 3.14 -18.45
C GLU A 145 18.42 3.59 -19.14
N ASN A 146 18.25 4.91 -19.31
CA ASN A 146 17.09 5.55 -19.93
C ASN A 146 15.73 5.27 -19.27
N ARG A 147 15.71 4.88 -17.98
CA ARG A 147 14.47 4.64 -17.22
C ARG A 147 14.24 5.73 -16.18
N LYS A 148 13.05 6.35 -16.21
CA LYS A 148 12.67 7.42 -15.26
C LYS A 148 12.24 6.84 -13.91
N TYR A 149 11.46 5.76 -13.92
CA TYR A 149 10.96 5.09 -12.71
C TYR A 149 11.36 3.60 -12.71
N PRO A 150 12.66 3.27 -12.59
CA PRO A 150 13.14 1.90 -12.78
C PRO A 150 12.67 0.93 -11.69
N GLY A 151 12.55 -0.33 -12.08
CA GLY A 151 12.23 -1.48 -11.24
C GLY A 151 11.89 -2.69 -12.10
N LEU A 152 11.91 -3.88 -11.51
CA LEU A 152 11.38 -5.10 -12.12
C LEU A 152 9.90 -4.88 -12.47
N ASN A 153 9.53 -5.20 -13.71
CA ASN A 153 8.22 -4.93 -14.29
C ASN A 153 7.79 -6.07 -15.23
N ASP A 154 7.82 -7.29 -14.72
CA ASP A 154 7.59 -8.50 -15.50
C ASP A 154 6.13 -8.98 -15.41
N ASP A 155 5.47 -8.71 -14.27
CA ASP A 155 4.02 -8.94 -14.11
C ASP A 155 3.24 -7.79 -14.75
N SER A 156 3.05 -7.88 -16.07
CA SER A 156 2.29 -6.91 -16.85
C SER A 156 0.88 -7.40 -17.22
N GLY A 157 -0.05 -6.46 -17.42
CA GLY A 157 -1.41 -6.76 -17.86
C GLY A 157 -2.36 -7.26 -16.76
N PHE A 158 -1.99 -7.10 -15.49
CA PHE A 158 -2.91 -7.33 -14.36
C PHE A 158 -3.95 -6.20 -14.28
N GLU A 159 -5.13 -6.46 -13.72
CA GLU A 159 -6.19 -5.43 -13.58
C GLU A 159 -6.22 -4.75 -12.20
N GLY A 160 -5.62 -5.35 -11.17
CA GLY A 160 -5.66 -4.87 -9.80
C GLY A 160 -6.97 -5.22 -9.09
N GLN A 161 -7.20 -4.60 -7.92
CA GLN A 161 -8.36 -4.89 -7.06
C GLN A 161 -9.70 -4.81 -7.82
N GLY A 162 -10.45 -5.91 -7.83
CA GLY A 162 -11.79 -5.98 -8.41
C GLY A 162 -11.85 -6.21 -9.92
N GLY A 163 -10.69 -6.38 -10.57
CA GLY A 163 -10.58 -6.76 -11.98
C GLY A 163 -10.22 -8.23 -12.21
N GLU A 164 -9.78 -8.95 -11.18
CA GLU A 164 -9.51 -10.38 -11.34
C GLU A 164 -10.82 -11.19 -11.49
N SER A 165 -10.82 -12.13 -12.44
CA SER A 165 -11.95 -13.04 -12.67
C SER A 165 -12.40 -13.73 -11.38
N PRO A 166 -13.71 -13.79 -11.08
CA PRO A 166 -14.86 -13.57 -11.98
C PRO A 166 -15.40 -12.14 -11.94
N TYR A 167 -14.68 -11.19 -11.34
CA TYR A 167 -15.13 -9.82 -11.23
C TYR A 167 -14.82 -9.05 -12.52
N ASN A 168 -15.60 -7.99 -12.74
CA ASN A 168 -15.32 -7.01 -13.78
C ASN A 168 -15.11 -5.68 -13.06
N TYR A 169 -13.98 -5.02 -13.30
CA TYR A 169 -13.69 -3.77 -12.62
C TYR A 169 -14.73 -2.69 -12.98
N THR A 170 -15.29 -2.06 -11.96
CA THR A 170 -16.28 -0.97 -12.04
C THR A 170 -16.01 0.13 -11.00
N GLY A 171 -14.82 0.14 -10.40
CA GLY A 171 -14.41 1.10 -9.36
C GLY A 171 -14.58 0.59 -7.92
N GLN A 172 -14.47 -0.72 -7.71
CA GLN A 172 -14.69 -1.36 -6.40
C GLN A 172 -13.72 -0.86 -5.32
N ASP A 173 -12.45 -0.63 -5.67
CA ASP A 173 -11.39 -0.14 -4.79
C ASP A 173 -11.50 1.37 -4.52
N LEU A 174 -12.05 2.13 -5.47
CA LEU A 174 -12.21 3.58 -5.39
C LEU A 174 -13.02 4.02 -4.18
N VAL A 175 -14.02 3.24 -3.76
CA VAL A 175 -14.86 3.61 -2.60
C VAL A 175 -14.01 3.81 -1.34
N ALA A 176 -13.10 2.87 -1.03
CA ALA A 176 -12.22 2.98 0.13
C ALA A 176 -11.07 3.98 -0.12
N LEU A 177 -10.43 3.91 -1.29
CA LEU A 177 -9.26 4.73 -1.62
C LEU A 177 -9.60 6.21 -1.72
N ILE A 178 -10.64 6.59 -2.46
CA ILE A 178 -11.08 7.98 -2.59
C ILE A 178 -11.58 8.50 -1.24
N SER A 179 -12.28 7.68 -0.44
CA SER A 179 -12.68 8.08 0.91
C SER A 179 -11.47 8.46 1.78
N PHE A 180 -10.37 7.71 1.68
CA PHE A 180 -9.12 8.07 2.34
C PHE A 180 -8.50 9.34 1.75
N LEU A 181 -8.22 9.34 0.44
CA LEU A 181 -7.48 10.41 -0.26
C LEU A 181 -8.21 11.75 -0.27
N GLN A 182 -9.54 11.74 -0.22
CA GLN A 182 -10.39 12.94 -0.22
C GLN A 182 -10.88 13.31 1.18
N SER A 183 -10.49 12.60 2.25
CA SER A 183 -10.73 13.01 3.64
C SER A 183 -9.73 14.07 4.14
N ALA A 184 -9.77 14.42 5.43
CA ALA A 184 -8.73 15.26 6.03
C ALA A 184 -7.34 14.61 6.05
N ALA A 185 -7.21 13.29 5.85
CA ALA A 185 -5.90 12.66 5.61
C ALA A 185 -5.26 13.19 4.31
N GLY A 186 -6.07 13.46 3.29
CA GLY A 186 -5.63 14.07 2.03
C GLY A 186 -5.25 15.55 2.12
N ASN A 187 -5.38 16.19 3.30
CA ASN A 187 -4.79 17.50 3.56
C ASN A 187 -3.30 17.41 3.90
N ALA A 188 -2.84 16.24 4.35
CA ALA A 188 -1.44 15.95 4.58
C ALA A 188 -0.87 15.15 3.40
N ARG A 189 0.46 15.02 3.37
CA ARG A 189 1.13 14.23 2.34
C ARG A 189 0.79 12.75 2.47
N VAL A 190 0.32 12.15 1.38
CA VAL A 190 0.28 10.69 1.21
C VAL A 190 1.52 10.30 0.40
N HIS A 191 2.48 9.64 1.05
CA HIS A 191 3.79 9.36 0.46
C HIS A 191 3.73 8.34 -0.68
N ALA A 192 2.95 7.27 -0.50
CA ALA A 192 2.66 6.29 -1.52
C ALA A 192 1.52 5.37 -1.05
N ILE A 193 0.90 4.69 -2.02
CA ILE A 193 0.16 3.44 -1.80
C ILE A 193 1.08 2.30 -2.25
N VAL A 194 1.39 1.42 -1.31
CA VAL A 194 2.37 0.34 -1.48
C VAL A 194 1.65 -0.99 -1.55
N SER A 195 2.03 -1.83 -2.52
CA SER A 195 1.39 -3.11 -2.78
C SER A 195 2.36 -4.27 -2.86
N GLY A 196 1.85 -5.47 -2.58
CA GLY A 196 2.52 -6.74 -2.87
C GLY A 196 1.83 -7.43 -4.06
N HIS A 197 1.55 -8.73 -3.89
CA HIS A 197 0.75 -9.59 -4.79
C HIS A 197 1.37 -9.87 -6.17
N GLN A 198 1.86 -8.85 -6.88
CA GLN A 198 2.57 -8.99 -8.15
C GLN A 198 4.07 -9.20 -7.88
N HIS A 199 4.50 -10.46 -7.91
CA HIS A 199 5.85 -10.87 -7.46
C HIS A 199 6.97 -10.42 -8.41
N GLY A 200 6.63 -10.27 -9.69
CA GLY A 200 7.49 -9.75 -10.75
C GLY A 200 7.45 -8.23 -10.88
N ASN A 201 6.91 -7.50 -9.89
CA ASN A 201 6.91 -6.03 -9.89
C ASN A 201 7.60 -5.48 -8.64
N ASP A 202 8.44 -4.46 -8.82
CA ASP A 202 9.05 -3.76 -7.69
C ASP A 202 9.24 -2.25 -7.87
N TRP A 203 8.79 -1.63 -8.96
CA TRP A 203 8.94 -0.20 -9.22
C TRP A 203 8.07 0.70 -8.31
N CYS A 204 8.36 2.00 -8.35
CA CYS A 204 7.54 3.07 -7.79
C CYS A 204 7.38 4.17 -8.84
N ALA A 205 6.17 4.71 -9.01
CA ALA A 205 5.91 5.79 -9.94
C ALA A 205 4.73 6.68 -9.49
N PRO A 206 4.61 7.92 -10.00
CA PRO A 206 3.38 8.68 -9.88
C PRO A 206 2.22 7.92 -10.53
N SER A 207 1.00 8.17 -10.06
CA SER A 207 -0.22 7.54 -10.61
C SER A 207 -1.24 8.60 -11.04
N ASN A 208 -2.41 8.15 -11.47
CA ASN A 208 -3.58 9.01 -11.72
C ASN A 208 -4.33 9.41 -10.43
N LEU A 209 -3.96 8.87 -9.26
CA LEU A 209 -4.62 9.19 -7.99
C LEU A 209 -4.21 10.56 -7.47
N GLN A 210 -5.18 11.28 -6.91
CA GLN A 210 -4.97 12.59 -6.30
C GLN A 210 -5.61 12.70 -4.92
N THR A 211 -4.95 13.40 -4.02
CA THR A 211 -5.52 13.78 -2.72
C THR A 211 -6.49 14.97 -2.86
N ARG A 212 -7.18 15.32 -1.76
CA ARG A 212 -7.98 16.55 -1.66
C ARG A 212 -7.20 17.81 -2.04
N GLN A 213 -5.91 17.86 -1.74
CA GLN A 213 -5.01 18.98 -2.08
C GLN A 213 -4.40 18.85 -3.48
N LYS A 214 -4.94 17.97 -4.33
CA LYS A 214 -4.43 17.69 -5.69
C LYS A 214 -2.98 17.19 -5.72
N GLN A 215 -2.49 16.63 -4.61
CA GLN A 215 -1.21 15.95 -4.61
C GLN A 215 -1.35 14.67 -5.44
N ILE A 216 -0.51 14.48 -6.45
CA ILE A 216 -0.39 13.18 -7.14
C ILE A 216 0.17 12.16 -6.15
N VAL A 217 -0.53 11.02 -6.01
CA VAL A 217 -0.17 9.96 -5.07
C VAL A 217 0.60 8.88 -5.81
N PRO A 218 1.85 8.60 -5.43
CA PRO A 218 2.62 7.51 -6.03
C PRO A 218 2.06 6.14 -5.67
N VAL A 219 2.23 5.18 -6.57
CA VAL A 219 2.02 3.75 -6.33
C VAL A 219 3.37 3.03 -6.37
N CYS A 220 3.54 2.05 -5.51
CA CYS A 220 4.80 1.35 -5.31
C CYS A 220 4.57 -0.15 -5.10
N PHE A 221 5.50 -0.97 -5.58
CA PHE A 221 5.56 -2.38 -5.26
C PHE A 221 6.63 -2.67 -4.20
N ALA A 222 6.31 -3.58 -3.27
CA ALA A 222 7.10 -3.84 -2.06
C ALA A 222 8.27 -4.82 -2.24
N LYS A 223 8.47 -5.35 -3.47
CA LYS A 223 9.37 -6.46 -3.82
C LYS A 223 8.90 -7.84 -3.31
N HIS A 224 9.39 -8.87 -3.97
CA HIS A 224 9.28 -10.27 -3.55
C HIS A 224 10.19 -10.55 -2.33
N SER A 225 9.63 -10.42 -1.11
CA SER A 225 10.35 -10.44 0.18
C SER A 225 10.45 -11.78 0.88
N GLY A 226 9.82 -12.83 0.32
CA GLY A 226 9.88 -14.19 0.82
C GLY A 226 9.69 -15.21 -0.30
N PHE A 227 9.73 -16.49 0.05
CA PHE A 227 9.80 -17.59 -0.92
C PHE A 227 8.45 -18.26 -1.21
N GLY A 228 7.34 -17.55 -0.98
CA GLY A 228 5.99 -18.08 -1.20
C GLY A 228 5.35 -17.46 -2.43
N GLY A 229 4.51 -18.22 -3.15
CA GLY A 229 3.84 -17.82 -4.39
C GLY A 229 4.65 -18.14 -5.65
N TYR A 230 4.36 -17.48 -6.78
CA TYR A 230 5.08 -17.71 -8.04
C TYR A 230 6.38 -16.90 -8.09
N ASP A 231 7.37 -17.44 -8.79
CA ASP A 231 8.75 -16.96 -8.76
C ASP A 231 9.49 -17.41 -10.03
N TYR A 232 10.52 -16.67 -10.43
CA TYR A 232 11.37 -16.96 -11.58
C TYR A 232 12.85 -16.66 -11.24
N ASP A 233 13.79 -17.41 -11.82
CA ASP A 233 15.22 -17.33 -11.47
C ASP A 233 15.84 -15.92 -11.68
N ASN A 234 15.26 -15.13 -12.59
CA ASN A 234 15.68 -13.75 -12.90
C ASN A 234 15.07 -12.69 -11.96
N TRP A 235 14.22 -13.08 -11.00
CA TRP A 235 13.60 -12.20 -10.03
C TRP A 235 14.34 -12.32 -8.69
N ASN A 236 15.19 -11.34 -8.36
CA ASN A 236 15.94 -11.42 -7.12
C ASN A 236 15.04 -11.13 -5.92
N HIS A 237 15.20 -11.81 -4.79
CA HIS A 237 14.37 -11.54 -3.62
C HIS A 237 14.90 -10.36 -2.79
N GLY A 238 14.00 -9.62 -2.15
CA GLY A 238 14.36 -8.43 -1.39
C GLY A 238 13.16 -7.69 -0.81
N SER A 239 13.38 -6.49 -0.29
CA SER A 239 12.31 -5.67 0.26
C SER A 239 12.49 -4.21 -0.12
N ARG A 240 11.38 -3.53 -0.39
CA ARG A 240 11.37 -2.08 -0.52
C ARG A 240 11.52 -1.44 0.85
N ILE A 241 12.53 -0.57 0.98
CA ILE A 241 12.78 0.21 2.17
C ILE A 241 12.24 1.62 1.95
N PHE A 242 11.61 2.18 2.99
CA PHE A 242 11.15 3.56 3.05
C PHE A 242 11.87 4.27 4.19
N LEU A 243 12.62 5.31 3.85
CA LEU A 243 13.43 6.07 4.79
C LEU A 243 12.84 7.48 4.93
N PHE A 244 12.46 7.82 6.16
CA PHE A 244 11.87 9.10 6.52
C PHE A 244 12.85 9.92 7.36
N SER A 245 12.99 11.21 7.01
CA SER A 245 13.69 12.18 7.84
C SER A 245 12.68 12.91 8.72
N LEU A 246 12.89 12.97 10.04
CA LEU A 246 11.99 13.72 10.94
C LEU A 246 11.85 15.19 10.54
N LYS A 247 12.91 15.79 9.98
CA LYS A 247 12.89 17.20 9.54
C LYS A 247 12.01 17.44 8.32
N ASP A 248 11.70 16.39 7.55
CA ASP A 248 11.07 16.53 6.23
C ASP A 248 9.98 15.47 5.94
N VAL A 249 9.51 14.77 6.98
CA VAL A 249 8.52 13.68 6.86
C VAL A 249 7.20 14.15 6.26
N GLY A 250 6.90 15.46 6.31
CA GLY A 250 5.73 16.05 5.66
C GLY A 250 5.86 16.25 4.15
N ASN A 251 7.08 16.23 3.59
CA ASN A 251 7.31 16.64 2.19
C ASN A 251 8.00 15.56 1.35
N SER A 252 8.84 14.71 1.94
CA SER A 252 9.59 13.73 1.18
C SER A 252 9.86 12.41 1.92
N MET A 253 10.23 11.41 1.14
CA MET A 253 10.65 10.09 1.58
C MET A 253 11.69 9.54 0.59
N GLN A 254 12.74 8.90 1.08
CA GLN A 254 13.63 8.11 0.23
C GLN A 254 13.13 6.66 0.17
N THR A 255 13.26 6.01 -0.97
CA THR A 255 12.97 4.58 -1.11
C THR A 255 13.96 3.88 -2.03
N TYR A 256 14.17 2.60 -1.79
CA TYR A 256 15.07 1.72 -2.56
C TYR A 256 14.69 0.25 -2.32
N ILE A 257 15.17 -0.66 -3.15
CA ILE A 257 15.10 -2.11 -2.89
C ILE A 257 16.39 -2.57 -2.23
N ARG A 258 16.28 -3.32 -1.13
CA ARG A 258 17.38 -4.07 -0.53
C ARG A 258 17.18 -5.55 -0.80
N PHE A 259 18.07 -6.13 -1.60
CA PHE A 259 18.03 -7.56 -1.93
C PHE A 259 18.57 -8.42 -0.79
N LEU A 260 18.27 -9.72 -0.82
CA LEU A 260 18.81 -10.70 0.14
C LEU A 260 20.34 -10.74 0.13
N THR A 261 20.97 -10.45 -1.00
CA THR A 261 22.43 -10.31 -1.15
C THR A 261 23.01 -9.13 -0.38
N GLY A 262 22.14 -8.21 0.10
CA GLY A 262 22.52 -6.93 0.68
C GLY A 262 22.68 -5.81 -0.34
N GLU A 263 22.64 -6.11 -1.64
CA GLU A 263 22.67 -5.11 -2.71
C GLU A 263 21.50 -4.12 -2.58
N VAL A 264 21.75 -2.86 -2.93
CA VAL A 264 20.75 -1.79 -2.95
C VAL A 264 20.58 -1.27 -4.37
N ARG A 265 19.34 -1.29 -4.90
CA ARG A 265 18.98 -0.72 -6.22
C ARG A 265 17.76 0.19 -6.15
N TYR A 266 17.49 0.86 -7.27
CA TYR A 266 16.29 1.71 -7.49
C TYR A 266 16.11 2.81 -6.42
N LYS A 267 17.23 3.36 -5.93
CA LYS A 267 17.19 4.43 -4.93
C LYS A 267 16.64 5.70 -5.56
N THR A 268 15.58 6.24 -4.96
CA THR A 268 14.93 7.48 -5.40
C THR A 268 14.36 8.26 -4.23
N THR A 269 14.08 9.54 -4.45
CA THR A 269 13.39 10.43 -3.52
C THR A 269 12.00 10.72 -4.07
N VAL A 270 10.98 10.46 -3.25
CA VAL A 270 9.58 10.72 -3.55
C VAL A 270 9.20 12.02 -2.84
N ASP A 271 9.11 13.11 -3.59
CA ASP A 271 8.84 14.47 -3.10
C ASP A 271 7.77 15.17 -3.96
N ALA A 272 7.79 16.49 -4.07
CA ALA A 272 6.86 17.26 -4.90
C ALA A 272 7.20 17.21 -6.40
N ALA A 273 8.41 16.81 -6.81
CA ALA A 273 8.78 16.69 -8.23
C ALA A 273 8.00 15.57 -8.93
N TRP A 274 7.52 14.58 -8.17
CA TRP A 274 6.62 13.53 -8.65
C TRP A 274 5.20 14.02 -8.94
N ALA A 275 4.90 15.30 -8.66
CA ALA A 275 3.63 15.94 -9.00
C ALA A 275 3.62 16.57 -10.41
N ILE A 276 4.71 16.46 -11.16
CA ILE A 276 4.83 16.98 -12.52
C ILE A 276 4.84 15.78 -13.49
N PRO A 277 3.89 15.69 -14.45
CA PRO A 277 3.86 14.64 -15.47
C PRO A 277 5.19 14.53 -16.24
#